data_AF-A0A3A8EUP0-F1
#
_entry.id   AF-A0A3A8EUP0-F1
#
_cell.length_a   1.000
_cell.length_b   1.000
_cell.length_c   1.000
_cell.angle_alpha   90.00
_cell.angle_beta   90.00
_cell.angle_gamma   90.00
#
_symmetry.space_group_name_H-M   'P 1'
#
loop_
_entity.id
_entity.type
_entity.pdbx_description
1 polymer ?
#
loop_
_entity_poly.entity_id
_entity_poly.type
_entity_poly.pdbx_seq_one_letter_code
_entity_poly.pdbx_strand_id
1 'polypeptide(L)'
;MAKKKKSTIGHRYRCSAHAVLCHGPVDSITKISFQDKDAYLNEESQNKTIFVDKPALFGGDEQAGGVQGGIELHFGASDQPKSTKLQEICSSISDAFGGLISAYRGVLSVVFDGFYYGTSPQFPESTWRVKRIHTRHDGQLQWYDEKAEILPT
;
A
#
# COMPACT_ATOMS: atom_id res chain seq x y z
N MET A 1 -3.36 49.07 -7.67
CA MET A 1 -3.98 47.73 -7.69
C MET A 1 -3.63 47.01 -6.40
N ALA A 2 -4.61 46.61 -5.58
CA ALA A 2 -4.35 45.96 -4.30
C ALA A 2 -3.83 44.52 -4.53
N LYS A 3 -2.68 44.20 -3.94
CA LYS A 3 -2.05 42.87 -4.03
C LYS A 3 -2.91 41.87 -3.24
N LYS A 4 -3.48 40.87 -3.92
CA LYS A 4 -4.31 39.82 -3.29
C LYS A 4 -3.45 39.08 -2.25
N LYS A 5 -3.88 39.10 -0.98
CA LYS A 5 -3.19 38.42 0.13
C LYS A 5 -3.28 36.91 -0.10
N LYS A 6 -2.13 36.23 -0.16
CA LYS A 6 -2.06 34.76 -0.25
C LYS A 6 -2.49 34.19 1.10
N SER A 7 -3.63 33.50 1.14
CA SER A 7 -4.11 32.78 2.33
C SER A 7 -3.97 31.28 2.12
N THR A 8 -3.50 30.56 3.15
CA THR A 8 -3.50 29.10 3.15
C THR A 8 -4.93 28.60 3.33
N ILE A 9 -5.44 27.83 2.38
CA ILE A 9 -6.81 27.29 2.38
C ILE A 9 -6.84 25.91 3.07
N GLY A 10 -5.73 25.18 3.07
CA GLY A 10 -5.57 23.87 3.71
C GLY A 10 -4.16 23.30 3.54
N HIS A 11 -3.91 22.13 4.10
CA HIS A 11 -2.64 21.41 4.00
C HIS A 11 -2.83 20.08 3.26
N ARG A 12 -1.80 19.63 2.56
CA ARG A 12 -1.73 18.28 1.98
C ARG A 12 -0.85 17.40 2.86
N TYR A 13 -1.39 16.29 3.34
CA TYR A 13 -0.67 15.38 4.23
C TYR A 13 -0.06 14.22 3.45
N ARG A 14 1.16 13.85 3.85
CA ARG A 14 1.91 12.72 3.30
C ARG A 14 2.48 11.90 4.44
N CYS A 15 2.56 10.58 4.27
CA CYS A 15 3.24 9.72 5.21
C CYS A 15 4.09 8.67 4.48
N SER A 16 5.13 8.22 5.18
CA SER A 16 5.78 6.96 4.89
C SER A 16 5.44 5.99 6.02
N ALA A 17 5.01 4.78 5.68
CA ALA A 17 4.51 3.82 6.66
C ALA A 17 4.74 2.39 6.16
N HIS A 18 4.98 1.48 7.09
CA HIS A 18 5.03 0.04 6.81
C HIS A 18 3.87 -0.63 7.53
N ALA A 19 2.98 -1.26 6.76
CA ALA A 19 1.81 -1.94 7.29
C ALA A 19 1.87 -3.43 6.95
N VAL A 20 1.61 -4.28 7.94
CA VAL A 20 1.42 -5.72 7.76
C VAL A 20 -0.07 -5.99 7.66
N LEU A 21 -0.50 -6.61 6.58
CA LEU A 21 -1.92 -6.84 6.27
C LEU A 21 -2.40 -8.18 6.84
N CYS A 22 -1.65 -9.25 6.57
CA CYS A 22 -1.95 -10.60 7.05
C CYS A 22 -0.70 -11.50 6.95
N HIS A 23 -0.80 -12.74 7.41
CA HIS A 23 0.20 -13.76 7.11
C HIS A 23 0.33 -13.95 5.59
N GLY A 24 1.52 -14.31 5.12
CA GLY A 24 1.88 -14.60 3.74
C GLY A 24 2.54 -15.99 3.62
N PRO A 25 2.81 -16.49 2.41
CA PRO A 25 2.53 -15.85 1.11
C PRO A 25 1.03 -15.84 0.76
N VAL A 26 0.61 -14.86 -0.05
CA VAL A 26 -0.74 -14.78 -0.63
C VAL A 26 -0.62 -14.81 -2.15
N ASP A 27 -1.69 -15.11 -2.86
CA ASP A 27 -1.62 -15.25 -4.32
C ASP A 27 -1.67 -13.89 -5.01
N SER A 28 -2.61 -13.03 -4.60
CA SER A 28 -2.70 -11.69 -5.18
C SER A 28 -3.40 -10.65 -4.28
N ILE A 29 -3.08 -9.37 -4.51
CA ILE A 29 -3.91 -8.24 -4.12
C ILE A 29 -4.74 -7.85 -5.35
N THR A 30 -6.06 -7.75 -5.22
CA THR A 30 -6.94 -7.46 -6.36
C THR A 30 -7.56 -6.07 -6.32
N LYS A 31 -7.61 -5.47 -5.13
CA LYS A 31 -8.24 -4.16 -4.92
C LYS A 31 -7.71 -3.48 -3.67
N ILE A 32 -7.51 -2.17 -3.79
CA ILE A 32 -7.13 -1.28 -2.68
C ILE A 32 -8.16 -0.16 -2.63
N SER A 33 -8.79 0.00 -1.47
CA SER A 33 -9.75 1.05 -1.19
C SER A 33 -9.27 1.90 -0.03
N PHE A 34 -9.57 3.20 -0.10
CA PHE A 34 -9.43 4.10 1.03
C PHE A 34 -10.81 4.64 1.38
N GLN A 35 -11.22 4.45 2.63
CA GLN A 35 -12.61 4.55 3.05
C GLN A 35 -13.49 3.68 2.13
N ASP A 36 -14.59 4.21 1.64
CA ASP A 36 -15.53 3.51 0.76
C ASP A 36 -15.21 3.64 -0.73
N LYS A 37 -14.02 4.16 -1.09
CA LYS A 37 -13.66 4.46 -2.48
C LYS A 37 -12.48 3.63 -2.99
N ASP A 38 -12.63 3.16 -4.22
CA ASP A 38 -11.64 2.32 -4.88
C ASP A 38 -10.53 3.17 -5.48
N ALA A 39 -9.30 2.96 -4.99
CA ALA A 39 -8.13 3.69 -5.45
C ALA A 39 -7.33 2.90 -6.50
N TYR A 40 -7.35 1.58 -6.40
CA TYR A 40 -6.59 0.68 -7.26
C TYR A 40 -7.36 -0.61 -7.52
N LEU A 41 -7.49 -1.00 -8.79
CA LEU A 41 -8.31 -2.13 -9.25
C LEU A 41 -7.52 -2.96 -10.28
N ASN A 42 -6.37 -3.46 -9.85
CA ASN A 42 -5.56 -4.38 -10.64
C ASN A 42 -5.19 -5.58 -9.77
N GLU A 43 -5.04 -6.73 -10.40
CA GLU A 43 -4.53 -7.92 -9.76
C GLU A 43 -3.00 -7.94 -9.78
N GLU A 44 -2.41 -8.02 -8.60
CA GLU A 44 -0.97 -8.05 -8.40
C GLU A 44 -0.56 -9.26 -7.59
N SER A 45 0.36 -10.06 -8.12
CA SER A 45 0.78 -11.35 -7.55
C SER A 45 2.28 -11.43 -7.28
N GLN A 46 2.99 -10.30 -7.38
CA GLN A 46 4.45 -10.25 -7.26
C GLN A 46 4.90 -9.04 -6.46
N ASN A 47 6.05 -9.18 -5.82
CA ASN A 47 6.72 -8.08 -5.13
C ASN A 47 7.05 -6.98 -6.13
N LYS A 48 6.46 -5.80 -5.95
CA LYS A 48 6.71 -4.65 -6.84
C LYS A 48 6.22 -3.35 -6.21
N THR A 49 6.66 -2.23 -6.77
CA THR A 49 6.05 -0.93 -6.48
C THR A 49 4.91 -0.66 -7.44
N ILE A 50 3.72 -0.41 -6.90
CA ILE A 50 2.59 0.16 -7.64
C ILE A 50 2.53 1.67 -7.42
N PHE A 51 1.88 2.38 -8.34
CA PHE A 51 1.61 3.80 -8.19
C PHE A 51 0.10 4.03 -8.21
N VAL A 52 -0.41 4.66 -7.15
CA VAL A 52 -1.81 5.09 -7.07
C VAL A 52 -1.87 6.57 -7.44
N ASP A 53 -2.72 6.92 -8.39
CA ASP A 53 -2.89 8.31 -8.85
C ASP A 53 -4.37 8.72 -8.84
N LYS A 54 -4.88 9.01 -7.64
CA LYS A 54 -6.25 9.47 -7.41
C LYS A 54 -6.26 10.69 -6.48
N PRO A 55 -5.59 11.81 -6.84
CA PRO A 55 -5.44 12.97 -5.96
C PRO A 55 -6.77 13.66 -5.62
N ALA A 56 -7.84 13.39 -6.38
CA ALA A 56 -9.19 13.86 -6.12
C ALA A 56 -10.17 12.75 -5.71
N LEU A 57 -9.69 11.61 -5.20
CA LEU A 57 -10.53 10.47 -4.81
C LEU A 57 -11.69 10.89 -3.90
N PHE A 58 -11.43 11.82 -2.97
CA PHE A 58 -12.40 12.35 -2.01
C PHE A 58 -12.95 13.73 -2.40
N GLY A 59 -12.96 14.05 -3.70
CA GLY A 59 -13.55 15.29 -4.23
C GLY A 59 -12.56 16.45 -4.40
N GLY A 60 -11.25 16.20 -4.30
CA GLY A 60 -10.22 17.19 -4.60
C GLY A 60 -9.87 18.10 -3.42
N ASP A 61 -8.92 19.02 -3.63
CA ASP A 61 -8.33 19.84 -2.56
C ASP A 61 -9.33 20.74 -1.82
N GLU A 62 -10.43 21.11 -2.48
CA GLU A 62 -11.50 21.92 -1.87
C GLU A 62 -12.41 21.08 -0.94
N GLN A 63 -12.28 19.75 -0.99
CA GLN A 63 -12.98 18.81 -0.11
C GLN A 63 -11.95 18.05 0.74
N ALA A 64 -11.91 16.72 0.65
CA ALA A 64 -11.00 15.88 1.42
C ALA A 64 -9.72 15.45 0.66
N GLY A 65 -9.53 15.95 -0.56
CA GLY A 65 -8.39 15.60 -1.40
C GLY A 65 -8.55 14.23 -2.06
N GLY A 66 -7.54 13.38 -1.87
CA GLY A 66 -7.48 12.04 -2.41
C GLY A 66 -6.21 11.32 -1.99
N VAL A 67 -5.78 10.36 -2.80
CA VAL A 67 -4.61 9.53 -2.52
C VAL A 67 -3.67 9.51 -3.72
N GLN A 68 -2.37 9.65 -3.49
CA GLN A 68 -1.38 9.63 -4.57
C GLN A 68 0.00 9.21 -4.06
N GLY A 69 0.66 8.28 -4.75
CA GLY A 69 2.04 7.92 -4.46
C GLY A 69 2.38 6.47 -4.73
N GLY A 70 3.64 6.13 -4.48
CA GLY A 70 4.15 4.77 -4.59
C GLY A 70 3.77 3.93 -3.37
N ILE A 71 3.39 2.69 -3.63
CA ILE A 71 3.21 1.66 -2.60
C ILE A 71 4.03 0.44 -3.03
N GLU A 72 5.01 0.05 -2.22
CA GLU A 72 5.77 -1.18 -2.41
C GLU A 72 5.03 -2.36 -1.80
N LEU A 73 4.73 -3.37 -2.60
CA LEU A 73 4.04 -4.59 -2.21
C LEU A 73 5.07 -5.70 -1.94
N HIS A 74 4.90 -6.38 -0.81
CA HIS A 74 5.73 -7.51 -0.39
C HIS A 74 4.85 -8.67 0.03
N PHE A 75 4.80 -9.72 -0.79
CA PHE A 75 3.89 -10.86 -0.64
C PHE A 75 4.32 -11.85 0.43
N GLY A 76 5.56 -11.76 0.93
CA GLY A 76 6.04 -12.54 2.07
C GLY A 76 6.63 -13.90 1.71
N ALA A 77 7.09 -14.10 0.47
CA ALA A 77 7.79 -15.32 0.07
C ALA A 77 9.07 -15.56 0.90
N SER A 78 9.51 -16.82 0.99
CA SER A 78 10.68 -17.21 1.81
C SER A 78 12.02 -16.68 1.27
N ASP A 79 12.09 -16.35 -0.01
CA ASP A 79 13.23 -15.77 -0.70
C ASP A 79 13.11 -14.24 -0.91
N GLN A 80 12.02 -13.63 -0.44
CA GLN A 80 11.76 -12.20 -0.61
C GLN A 80 12.97 -11.36 -0.14
N PRO A 81 13.48 -10.43 -0.97
CA PRO A 81 14.56 -9.53 -0.57
C PRO A 81 14.07 -8.48 0.44
N LYS A 82 15.00 -7.79 1.08
CA LYS A 82 14.65 -6.64 1.92
C LYS A 82 14.07 -5.50 1.06
N SER A 83 13.05 -4.82 1.58
CA SER A 83 12.48 -3.62 0.95
C SER A 83 13.54 -2.52 0.83
N THR A 84 13.75 -2.00 -0.37
CA THR A 84 14.68 -0.88 -0.56
C THR A 84 14.09 0.40 0.02
N LYS A 85 12.78 0.63 -0.16
CA LYS A 85 12.10 1.84 0.30
C LYS A 85 12.03 1.94 1.82
N LEU A 86 11.71 0.83 2.49
CA LEU A 86 11.70 0.79 3.95
C LEU A 86 13.10 1.01 4.52
N GLN A 87 14.13 0.46 3.88
CA GLN A 87 15.52 0.70 4.28
C GLN A 87 15.91 2.17 4.15
N GLU A 88 15.54 2.83 3.04
CA GLU A 88 15.74 4.28 2.83
C GLU A 88 15.02 5.10 3.92
N ILE A 89 13.74 4.81 4.16
CA ILE A 89 12.93 5.47 5.20
C ILE A 89 13.59 5.32 6.57
N CYS A 90 13.93 4.09 6.98
CA CYS A 90 14.55 3.84 8.29
C CYS A 90 15.93 4.49 8.41
N SER A 91 16.70 4.55 7.33
CA SER A 91 18.00 5.25 7.32
C SER A 91 17.84 6.75 7.54
N SER A 92 16.75 7.36 7.05
CA SER A 92 16.49 8.80 7.22
C SER A 92 16.02 9.20 8.62
N ILE A 93 15.50 8.25 9.42
CA ILE A 93 14.90 8.53 10.73
C ILE A 93 15.96 8.60 11.83
N SER A 94 16.97 7.72 11.77
CA SER A 94 17.99 7.66 12.82
C SER A 94 19.25 6.94 12.35
N ASP A 95 20.40 7.56 12.61
CA ASP A 95 21.72 6.96 12.42
C ASP A 95 21.90 5.66 13.22
N ALA A 96 21.18 5.52 14.34
CA ALA A 96 21.29 4.33 15.21
C ALA A 96 20.74 3.06 14.56
N PHE A 97 19.78 3.18 13.64
CA PHE A 97 19.21 2.04 12.94
C PHE A 97 19.90 1.77 11.60
N GLY A 98 20.60 2.73 11.00
CA GLY A 98 21.44 2.52 9.81
C GLY A 98 20.76 1.78 8.65
N GLY A 99 19.44 1.90 8.52
CA GLY A 99 18.66 1.13 7.53
C GLY A 99 18.55 -0.37 7.80
N LEU A 100 18.84 -0.82 9.03
CA LEU A 100 18.65 -2.20 9.46
C LEU A 100 17.17 -2.53 9.52
N ILE A 101 16.74 -3.35 8.56
CA ILE A 101 15.38 -3.86 8.47
C ILE A 101 15.38 -5.38 8.29
N SER A 102 14.26 -5.98 8.70
CA SER A 102 13.91 -7.35 8.35
C SER A 102 13.44 -7.44 6.90
N ALA A 103 13.46 -8.64 6.32
CA ALA A 103 12.87 -8.89 5.00
C ALA A 103 11.35 -9.15 5.06
N TYR A 104 10.75 -9.18 6.27
CA TYR A 104 9.32 -9.39 6.51
C TYR A 104 8.71 -10.56 5.73
N ARG A 105 9.41 -11.69 5.76
CA ARG A 105 8.97 -12.95 5.14
C ARG A 105 7.86 -13.58 5.97
N GLY A 106 6.97 -14.34 5.32
CA GLY A 106 5.82 -14.98 5.97
C GLY A 106 4.66 -14.03 6.27
N VAL A 107 4.72 -12.77 5.82
CA VAL A 107 3.62 -11.80 5.94
C VAL A 107 3.44 -11.02 4.64
N LEU A 108 2.18 -10.73 4.29
CA LEU A 108 1.86 -9.72 3.29
C LEU A 108 2.03 -8.36 3.94
N SER A 109 2.93 -7.54 3.41
CA SER A 109 3.16 -6.20 3.91
C SER A 109 3.28 -5.18 2.78
N VAL A 110 2.99 -3.92 3.10
CA VAL A 110 3.03 -2.81 2.15
C VAL A 110 3.80 -1.64 2.75
N VAL A 111 4.61 -0.99 1.93
CA VAL A 111 5.39 0.19 2.31
C VAL A 111 4.89 1.37 1.51
N PHE A 112 4.35 2.36 2.21
CA PHE A 112 4.04 3.68 1.67
C PHE A 112 5.30 4.54 1.70
N ASP A 113 5.63 5.19 0.58
CA ASP A 113 6.75 6.11 0.46
C ASP A 113 6.26 7.51 0.10
N GLY A 114 6.27 8.44 1.06
CA GLY A 114 5.82 9.82 0.86
C GLY A 114 4.38 9.93 0.34
N PHE A 115 3.54 8.94 0.67
CA PHE A 115 2.21 8.76 0.10
C PHE A 115 1.27 9.87 0.54
N TYR A 116 0.71 10.61 -0.42
CA TYR A 116 -0.31 11.61 -0.19
C TYR A 116 -1.64 10.93 0.14
N TYR A 117 -2.28 11.36 1.23
CA TYR A 117 -3.51 10.73 1.72
C TYR A 117 -4.66 11.71 2.03
N GLY A 118 -4.55 12.96 1.56
CA GLY A 118 -5.64 13.93 1.59
C GLY A 118 -5.31 15.21 2.35
N THR A 119 -6.38 15.91 2.75
CA THR A 119 -6.30 17.24 3.40
C THR A 119 -6.53 17.20 4.91
N SER A 120 -6.78 16.01 5.48
CA SER A 120 -6.90 15.78 6.92
C SER A 120 -5.62 15.14 7.47
N PRO A 121 -5.21 15.45 8.71
CA PRO A 121 -4.06 14.80 9.35
C PRO A 121 -4.31 13.30 9.62
N GLN A 122 -5.57 12.87 9.71
CA GLN A 122 -5.92 11.48 9.98
C GLN A 122 -5.72 10.63 8.72
N PHE A 123 -4.91 9.58 8.83
CA PHE A 123 -4.76 8.61 7.74
C PHE A 123 -6.11 7.91 7.49
N PRO A 124 -6.63 7.92 6.25
CA PRO A 124 -7.90 7.27 5.94
C PRO A 124 -7.80 5.76 6.17
N GLU A 125 -8.90 5.14 6.57
CA GLU A 125 -8.98 3.69 6.64
C GLU A 125 -8.63 3.08 5.28
N SER A 126 -7.71 2.12 5.26
CA SER A 126 -7.30 1.42 4.04
C SER A 126 -7.76 -0.02 4.09
N THR A 127 -8.53 -0.43 3.09
CA THR A 127 -9.06 -1.79 2.97
C THR A 127 -8.43 -2.48 1.77
N TRP A 128 -7.95 -3.69 1.99
CA TRP A 128 -7.17 -4.46 1.02
C TRP A 128 -7.88 -5.76 0.71
N ARG A 129 -8.22 -5.99 -0.56
CA ARG A 129 -8.76 -7.26 -1.00
C ARG A 129 -7.63 -8.18 -1.44
N VAL A 130 -7.47 -9.25 -0.69
CA VAL A 130 -6.41 -10.24 -0.88
C VAL A 130 -7.04 -11.57 -1.31
N LYS A 131 -6.45 -12.21 -2.31
CA LYS A 131 -6.79 -13.54 -2.79
C LYS A 131 -5.73 -14.52 -2.26
N ARG A 132 -6.21 -15.57 -1.58
CA ARG A 132 -5.43 -16.76 -1.21
C ARG A 132 -6.30 -17.99 -1.44
N ILE A 133 -6.27 -18.50 -2.66
CA ILE A 133 -6.99 -19.68 -3.13
C ILE A 133 -6.05 -20.78 -3.65
N HIS A 134 -4.86 -20.44 -4.15
CA HIS A 134 -3.87 -21.38 -4.71
C HIS A 134 -2.81 -21.81 -3.70
N THR A 135 -2.60 -20.99 -2.67
CA THR A 135 -1.65 -21.28 -1.59
C THR A 135 -2.34 -21.46 -0.25
N ARG A 136 -1.81 -22.36 0.58
CA ARG A 136 -2.21 -22.54 1.97
C ARG A 136 -1.48 -21.54 2.88
N HIS A 137 -1.87 -21.52 4.15
CA HIS A 137 -1.27 -20.65 5.17
C HIS A 137 0.22 -20.96 5.44
N ASP A 138 0.68 -22.16 5.10
CA ASP A 138 2.07 -22.63 5.21
C ASP A 138 2.86 -22.49 3.89
N GLY A 139 2.25 -21.90 2.86
CA GLY A 139 2.84 -21.72 1.54
C GLY A 139 2.79 -22.97 0.65
N GLN A 140 2.20 -24.07 1.08
CA GLN A 140 2.00 -25.25 0.22
C GLN A 140 0.86 -25.04 -0.77
N LEU A 141 0.84 -25.83 -1.85
CA LEU A 141 -0.22 -25.80 -2.86
C LEU A 141 -1.59 -26.13 -2.24
N GLN A 142 -2.64 -25.45 -2.70
CA GLN A 142 -4.00 -25.75 -2.30
C GLN A 142 -4.43 -27.15 -2.73
N TRP A 143 -5.32 -27.78 -1.94
CA TRP A 143 -5.99 -28.99 -2.39
C TRP A 143 -6.88 -28.73 -3.61
N TYR A 144 -6.72 -29.55 -4.65
CA TYR A 144 -7.47 -29.45 -5.90
C TYR A 144 -7.42 -28.04 -6.53
N ASP A 145 -6.20 -27.51 -6.63
CA ASP A 145 -5.89 -26.17 -7.13
C ASP A 145 -6.57 -25.82 -8.46
N GLU A 146 -6.64 -26.77 -9.39
CA GLU A 146 -7.29 -26.64 -10.70
C GLU A 146 -8.79 -26.27 -10.65
N LYS A 147 -9.45 -26.48 -9.50
CA LYS A 147 -10.87 -26.14 -9.28
C LYS A 147 -11.06 -25.09 -8.19
N ALA A 148 -9.98 -24.56 -7.62
CA ALA A 148 -10.05 -23.61 -6.52
C ALA A 148 -10.56 -22.23 -6.99
N GLU A 149 -10.16 -21.80 -8.19
CA GLU A 149 -10.62 -20.52 -8.75
C GLU A 149 -11.95 -20.68 -9.49
N ILE A 150 -12.94 -19.88 -9.09
CA ILE A 150 -14.21 -19.77 -9.81
C ILE A 150 -14.07 -18.62 -10.80
N LEU A 151 -13.85 -18.96 -12.07
CA LEU A 151 -13.81 -17.99 -13.15
C LEU A 151 -15.26 -17.59 -13.52
N PRO A 152 -15.58 -16.29 -13.61
CA PRO A 152 -16.87 -15.86 -14.13
C PRO A 152 -17.01 -16.33 -15.58
N THR A 153 -18.14 -16.98 -15.88
CA THR A 153 -18.57 -17.34 -17.25
C THR A 153 -18.90 -16.11 -18.07
#